data_AF-A0A958C1Y6-F1
#
_entry.id   AF-A0A958C1Y6-F1
#
_cell.length_a   1.000
_cell.length_b   1.000
_cell.length_c   1.000
_cell.angle_alpha   90.00
_cell.angle_beta   90.00
_cell.angle_gamma   90.00
#
_symmetry.space_group_name_H-M   'P 1'
#
loop_
_entity.id
_entity.type
_entity.pdbx_description
1 polymer ?
#
loop_
_entity_poly.entity_id
_entity_poly.type
_entity_poly.pdbx_seq_one_letter_code
_entity_poly.pdbx_strand_id
1 'polypeptide(L)'
;MRKFFTPRNTIVMVVVLVAMIGSAVLLKVPLPAIILPAEPIFHFGPITLTNTLIATLIVDVILVVLALLTSRKLKDVPGGLQNLMEWFVEIFYNLNEDIAGKKMVKKLFPIFMTILLFILAANWLGLVPGVDSIGKLEPLEEAYKIAGVTTGYKVKELPLGMKTLVVDDGAYTLSRAEKDVLDAEKEAEAEHSGEGETAVHHESEIGYYVLSPFVRPPATDLNVPLAIALISVVWTQIIGV
;
A
#
# COMPACT_ATOMS: atom_id res chain seq x y z
N MET A 1 19.20 -25.70 9.79
CA MET A 1 19.97 -24.60 9.16
C MET A 1 20.69 -24.94 7.84
N ARG A 2 21.52 -25.99 7.72
CA ARG A 2 22.36 -26.22 6.51
C ARG A 2 21.62 -26.50 5.18
N LYS A 3 20.35 -26.95 5.21
CA LYS A 3 19.58 -27.29 3.99
C LYS A 3 18.75 -26.13 3.41
N PHE A 4 18.64 -25.01 4.11
CA PHE A 4 17.95 -23.82 3.59
C PHE A 4 18.92 -22.88 2.87
N PHE A 5 20.10 -22.66 3.47
CA PHE A 5 21.23 -21.98 2.85
C PHE A 5 21.94 -22.86 1.79
N THR A 6 21.16 -23.55 0.96
CA THR A 6 21.72 -24.05 -0.29
C THR A 6 22.19 -22.85 -1.10
N PRO A 7 23.39 -22.88 -1.69
CA PRO A 7 23.96 -21.72 -2.38
C PRO A 7 22.97 -21.10 -3.35
N ARG A 8 22.22 -21.94 -4.09
CA ARG A 8 21.19 -21.51 -5.04
C ARG A 8 20.06 -20.69 -4.40
N ASN A 9 19.44 -21.18 -3.32
CA ASN A 9 18.28 -20.51 -2.73
C ASN A 9 18.69 -19.24 -1.97
N THR A 10 19.87 -19.25 -1.34
CA THR A 10 20.44 -18.05 -0.72
C THR A 10 20.70 -16.97 -1.76
N ILE A 11 21.29 -17.33 -2.91
CA ILE A 11 21.54 -16.40 -4.00
C ILE A 11 20.23 -15.79 -4.50
N VAL A 12 19.18 -16.60 -4.73
CA VAL A 12 17.89 -16.08 -5.20
C VAL A 12 17.27 -15.09 -4.20
N MET A 13 17.24 -15.42 -2.91
CA MET A 13 16.75 -14.50 -1.88
C MET A 13 17.54 -13.20 -1.82
N VAL A 14 18.87 -13.30 -1.85
CA VAL A 14 19.74 -12.12 -1.80
C VAL A 14 19.53 -11.26 -3.04
N VAL A 15 19.41 -11.86 -4.22
CA VAL A 15 19.11 -11.13 -5.47
C VAL A 15 17.76 -10.44 -5.39
N VAL A 16 16.71 -11.11 -4.88
CA VAL A 16 15.38 -10.50 -4.72
C VAL A 16 15.43 -9.35 -3.72
N LEU A 17 16.05 -9.53 -2.56
CA LEU A 17 16.19 -8.47 -1.55
C LEU A 17 17.01 -7.29 -2.07
N VAL A 18 18.13 -7.55 -2.75
CA VAL A 18 18.96 -6.51 -3.37
C VAL A 18 18.21 -5.81 -4.49
N ALA A 19 17.41 -6.51 -5.27
CA ALA A 19 16.56 -5.90 -6.29
C ALA A 19 15.46 -5.03 -5.66
N MET A 20 14.82 -5.48 -4.58
CA MET A 20 13.80 -4.71 -3.87
C MET A 20 14.38 -3.46 -3.22
N ILE A 21 15.49 -3.60 -2.48
CA ILE A 21 16.18 -2.47 -1.83
C ILE A 21 16.81 -1.56 -2.89
N GLY A 22 17.45 -2.14 -3.89
CA GLY A 22 18.07 -1.43 -5.00
C GLY A 22 17.04 -0.64 -5.81
N SER A 23 15.85 -1.18 -6.02
CA SER A 23 14.72 -0.45 -6.62
C SER A 23 14.40 0.81 -5.81
N ALA A 24 14.20 0.68 -4.49
CA ALA A 24 13.90 1.83 -3.62
C ALA A 24 15.02 2.88 -3.56
N VAL A 25 16.29 2.47 -3.72
CA VAL A 25 17.45 3.38 -3.66
C VAL A 25 17.77 4.02 -5.02
N LEU A 26 17.64 3.26 -6.12
CA LEU A 26 17.99 3.69 -7.47
C LEU A 26 16.83 4.42 -8.16
N LEU A 27 15.59 3.97 -7.96
CA LEU A 27 14.39 4.65 -8.41
C LEU A 27 13.93 5.58 -7.29
N LYS A 28 14.51 6.78 -7.22
CA LYS A 28 14.00 7.85 -6.36
C LYS A 28 12.66 8.33 -6.93
N VAL A 29 11.60 7.63 -6.57
CA VAL A 29 10.23 8.08 -6.87
C VAL A 29 9.90 9.17 -5.86
N PRO A 30 9.44 10.37 -6.29
CA PRO A 30 8.98 11.39 -5.36
C PRO A 30 7.83 10.82 -4.53
N LEU A 31 7.88 11.03 -3.21
CA LEU A 31 6.78 10.61 -2.34
C LEU A 31 5.50 11.27 -2.85
N PRO A 32 4.46 10.51 -3.22
CA PRO A 32 3.18 11.11 -3.55
C PRO A 32 2.67 11.90 -2.35
N ALA A 33 1.88 12.93 -2.63
CA ALA A 33 1.26 13.72 -1.59
C ALA A 33 0.53 12.79 -0.60
N ILE A 34 0.65 13.09 0.70
CA ILE A 34 -0.04 12.32 1.75
C ILE A 34 -1.53 12.60 1.59
N ILE A 35 -2.19 11.74 0.84
CA ILE A 35 -3.62 11.83 0.57
C ILE A 35 -4.35 11.09 1.69
N LEU A 36 -5.29 11.80 2.33
CA LEU A 36 -5.96 11.32 3.54
C LEU A 36 -7.06 10.26 3.26
N PRO A 37 -7.77 10.26 2.11
CA PRO A 37 -8.66 9.16 1.75
C PRO A 37 -8.16 8.29 0.58
N ALA A 38 -8.58 7.02 0.57
CA ALA A 38 -8.39 6.12 -0.57
C ALA A 38 -9.18 6.64 -1.78
N GLU A 39 -8.54 6.74 -2.94
CA GLU A 39 -9.20 7.25 -4.15
C GLU A 39 -9.94 6.12 -4.86
N PRO A 40 -11.19 6.37 -5.31
CA PRO A 40 -11.96 5.42 -6.09
C PRO A 40 -11.37 5.28 -7.50
N ILE A 41 -10.93 4.08 -7.87
CA ILE A 41 -10.42 3.82 -9.23
C ILE A 41 -11.52 3.26 -10.12
N PHE A 42 -12.34 2.35 -9.59
CA PHE A 42 -13.40 1.67 -10.33
C PHE A 42 -14.70 1.63 -9.53
N HIS A 43 -15.82 1.89 -10.20
CA HIS A 43 -17.15 1.66 -9.66
C HIS A 43 -17.75 0.40 -10.30
N PHE A 44 -18.04 -0.61 -9.49
CA PHE A 44 -18.79 -1.81 -9.87
C PHE A 44 -20.17 -1.75 -9.23
N GLY A 45 -21.10 -1.03 -9.85
CA GLY A 45 -22.44 -0.80 -9.28
C GLY A 45 -22.33 -0.07 -7.92
N PRO A 46 -22.86 -0.64 -6.81
CA PRO A 46 -22.78 0.00 -5.49
C PRO A 46 -21.41 -0.13 -4.81
N ILE A 47 -20.47 -0.90 -5.36
CA ILE A 47 -19.16 -1.14 -4.76
C ILE A 47 -18.11 -0.26 -5.43
N THR A 48 -17.48 0.60 -4.63
CA THR A 48 -16.37 1.43 -5.06
C THR A 48 -15.05 0.75 -4.71
N LEU A 49 -14.30 0.33 -5.73
CA LEU A 49 -12.96 -0.20 -5.59
C LEU A 49 -11.96 0.95 -5.49
N THR A 50 -11.36 1.09 -4.32
CA THR A 50 -10.32 2.09 -4.08
C THR A 50 -8.92 1.54 -4.37
N ASN A 51 -7.98 2.43 -4.64
CA ASN A 51 -6.57 2.09 -4.83
C ASN A 51 -5.97 1.29 -3.67
N THR A 52 -6.27 1.68 -2.43
CA THR A 52 -5.89 0.97 -1.21
C THR A 52 -6.53 -0.43 -1.15
N LEU A 53 -7.81 -0.57 -1.51
CA LEU A 53 -8.50 -1.86 -1.47
C LEU A 53 -7.88 -2.87 -2.45
N ILE A 54 -7.49 -2.42 -3.64
CA ILE A 54 -6.77 -3.26 -4.60
C ILE A 54 -5.44 -3.71 -4.00
N ALA A 55 -4.70 -2.80 -3.36
CA ALA A 55 -3.43 -3.12 -2.74
C ALA A 55 -3.57 -4.10 -1.57
N THR A 56 -4.60 -3.94 -0.72
CA THR A 56 -4.89 -4.88 0.38
C THR A 56 -5.22 -6.27 -0.16
N LEU A 57 -6.01 -6.36 -1.22
CA LEU A 57 -6.34 -7.64 -1.86
C LEU A 57 -5.10 -8.32 -2.46
N ILE A 58 -4.19 -7.55 -3.05
CA ILE A 58 -2.91 -8.07 -3.55
C ILE A 58 -2.09 -8.66 -2.40
N VAL A 59 -1.97 -7.93 -1.28
CA VAL A 59 -1.26 -8.43 -0.08
C VAL A 59 -1.90 -9.72 0.44
N ASP A 60 -3.23 -9.77 0.55
CA ASP A 60 -3.95 -10.96 1.01
C ASP A 60 -3.72 -12.16 0.11
N VAL A 61 -3.81 -11.98 -1.22
CA VAL A 61 -3.54 -13.04 -2.20
C VAL A 61 -2.10 -13.55 -2.05
N ILE A 62 -1.12 -12.66 -1.92
CA ILE A 62 0.29 -13.03 -1.72
C ILE A 62 0.45 -13.89 -0.45
N LEU A 63 -0.14 -13.46 0.66
CA LEU A 63 -0.05 -14.17 1.93
C LEU A 63 -0.76 -15.52 1.90
N VAL A 64 -1.95 -15.60 1.30
CA VAL A 64 -2.69 -16.86 1.14
C VAL A 64 -1.92 -17.83 0.25
N VAL A 65 -1.38 -17.36 -0.88
CA VAL A 65 -0.55 -18.19 -1.77
C VAL A 65 0.69 -18.67 -1.04
N LEU A 66 1.39 -17.80 -0.30
CA LEU A 66 2.56 -18.18 0.49
C LEU A 66 2.21 -19.23 1.56
N ALA A 67 1.11 -19.04 2.28
CA ALA A 67 0.63 -19.97 3.29
C ALA A 67 0.27 -21.34 2.67
N LEU A 68 -0.40 -21.36 1.52
CA LEU A 68 -0.74 -22.60 0.81
C LEU A 68 0.50 -23.30 0.26
N LEU A 69 1.45 -22.57 -0.31
CA LEU A 69 2.69 -23.16 -0.84
C LEU A 69 3.56 -23.78 0.26
N THR A 70 3.55 -23.18 1.45
CA THR A 70 4.36 -23.64 2.59
C THR A 70 3.70 -24.78 3.37
N SER A 71 2.36 -24.82 3.42
CA SER A 71 1.59 -25.85 4.16
C SER A 71 1.24 -27.11 3.34
N ARG A 72 1.28 -27.06 2.00
CA ARG A 72 0.78 -28.16 1.14
C ARG A 72 1.53 -29.48 1.21
N LYS A 73 2.83 -29.49 1.52
CA LYS A 73 3.68 -30.70 1.53
C LYS A 73 4.67 -30.67 2.69
N LEU A 74 4.14 -30.57 3.92
CA LEU A 74 4.95 -30.64 5.13
C LEU A 74 5.67 -32.00 5.20
N LYS A 75 6.98 -31.97 5.38
CA LYS A 75 7.81 -33.15 5.60
C LYS A 75 8.27 -33.16 7.05
N ASP A 76 8.35 -34.35 7.66
CA ASP A 76 8.86 -34.52 9.03
C ASP A 76 10.30 -34.02 9.20
N VAL A 77 11.12 -34.13 8.16
CA VAL A 77 12.43 -33.49 8.09
C VAL A 77 12.31 -32.24 7.21
N PRO A 78 12.19 -31.03 7.81
CA PRO A 78 11.95 -29.80 7.06
C PRO A 78 13.15 -29.48 6.15
N GLY A 79 12.84 -29.02 4.94
CA GLY A 79 13.85 -28.61 3.96
C GLY A 79 13.41 -27.38 3.16
N GLY A 80 14.37 -26.59 2.69
CA GLY A 80 14.08 -25.41 1.87
C GLY A 80 13.14 -24.42 2.58
N LEU A 81 12.09 -23.98 1.88
CA LEU A 81 11.16 -22.94 2.32
C LEU A 81 10.43 -23.30 3.63
N GLN A 82 10.12 -24.58 3.87
CA GLN A 82 9.50 -25.04 5.11
C GLN A 82 10.37 -24.69 6.33
N ASN A 83 11.69 -24.92 6.26
CA ASN A 83 12.60 -24.61 7.37
C ASN A 83 12.68 -23.11 7.65
N LEU A 84 12.62 -22.25 6.62
CA LEU A 84 12.61 -20.80 6.83
C LEU A 84 11.33 -20.35 7.52
N MET A 85 10.19 -20.85 7.04
CA MET A 85 8.90 -20.47 7.60
C MET A 85 8.72 -20.99 9.03
N GLU A 86 9.15 -22.22 9.31
CA GLU A 86 9.15 -22.76 10.68
C GLU A 86 10.04 -21.94 11.60
N TRP A 87 11.26 -21.61 11.19
CA TRP A 87 12.15 -20.75 11.96
C TRP A 87 11.55 -19.35 12.20
N PHE A 88 10.93 -18.77 11.17
CA PHE A 88 10.28 -17.47 11.26
C PHE A 88 9.10 -17.52 12.25
N VAL A 89 8.20 -18.50 12.09
CA VAL A 89 7.07 -18.74 13.00
C VAL A 89 7.56 -19.00 14.43
N GLU A 90 8.62 -19.79 14.62
CA GLU A 90 9.19 -20.13 15.93
C GLU A 90 9.73 -18.90 16.66
N ILE A 91 10.47 -18.02 15.98
CA ILE A 91 10.95 -16.75 16.57
C ILE A 91 9.77 -15.93 17.10
N PHE A 92 8.76 -15.74 16.26
CA PHE A 92 7.61 -14.91 16.60
C PHE A 92 6.69 -15.58 17.63
N TYR A 93 6.64 -16.91 17.65
CA TYR A 93 5.92 -17.67 18.66
C TYR A 93 6.59 -17.51 20.03
N ASN A 94 7.92 -17.67 20.10
CA ASN A 94 8.67 -17.50 21.34
C ASN A 94 8.59 -16.06 21.85
N LEU A 95 8.72 -15.06 20.97
CA LEU A 95 8.52 -13.66 21.33
C LEU A 95 7.11 -13.41 21.89
N ASN A 96 6.08 -13.98 21.26
CA ASN A 96 4.71 -13.83 21.73
C ASN A 96 4.50 -14.57 23.07
N GLU A 97 5.11 -15.74 23.26
CA GLU A 97 5.10 -16.49 24.52
C GLU A 97 5.76 -15.72 25.66
N ASP A 98 6.88 -15.04 25.40
CA ASP A 98 7.59 -14.24 26.39
C ASP A 98 6.75 -13.04 26.85
N ILE A 99 5.96 -12.44 25.95
CA ILE A 99 5.11 -11.28 26.24
C ILE A 99 3.78 -11.69 26.89
N ALA A 100 3.08 -12.66 26.31
CA ALA A 100 1.71 -13.03 26.69
C ALA A 100 1.64 -14.20 27.68
N GLY A 101 2.75 -14.92 27.88
CA GLY A 101 2.84 -16.11 28.71
C GLY A 101 2.29 -17.38 28.05
N LYS A 102 2.80 -18.52 28.52
CA LYS A 102 2.50 -19.89 28.05
C LYS A 102 1.01 -20.23 27.91
N LYS A 103 0.16 -19.64 28.76
CA LYS A 103 -1.27 -19.91 28.75
C LYS A 103 -1.99 -19.19 27.60
N MET A 104 -1.53 -17.99 27.24
CA MET A 104 -2.26 -17.11 26.32
C MET A 104 -1.68 -17.10 24.90
N VAL A 105 -0.41 -17.47 24.73
CA VAL A 105 0.25 -17.52 23.42
C VAL A 105 -0.55 -18.33 22.39
N LYS A 106 -1.11 -19.49 22.75
CA LYS A 106 -1.86 -20.32 21.80
C LYS A 106 -3.11 -19.63 21.24
N LYS A 107 -3.71 -18.70 21.98
CA LYS A 107 -4.90 -17.94 21.56
C LYS A 107 -4.53 -16.65 20.82
N LEU A 108 -3.45 -15.98 21.25
CA LEU A 108 -3.03 -14.70 20.68
C LEU A 108 -2.17 -14.84 19.43
N PHE A 109 -1.39 -15.92 19.35
CA PHE A 109 -0.42 -16.13 18.29
C PHE A 109 -1.02 -16.07 16.87
N PRO A 110 -2.18 -16.69 16.55
CA PRO A 110 -2.73 -16.62 15.19
C PRO A 110 -3.04 -15.18 14.73
N ILE A 111 -3.65 -14.36 15.59
CA ILE A 111 -3.97 -12.96 15.26
C ILE A 111 -2.71 -12.11 15.22
N PHE A 112 -1.81 -12.29 16.18
CA PHE A 112 -0.51 -11.62 16.17
C PHE A 112 0.25 -11.91 14.88
N MET A 113 0.34 -13.18 14.48
CA MET A 113 1.09 -13.61 13.31
C MET A 113 0.46 -13.11 12.01
N THR A 114 -0.87 -13.11 11.91
CA THR A 114 -1.58 -12.60 10.71
C THR A 114 -1.40 -11.09 10.58
N ILE A 115 -1.58 -10.32 11.66
CA ILE A 115 -1.34 -8.87 11.66
C ILE A 115 0.12 -8.56 11.30
N LEU A 116 1.07 -9.27 11.91
CA LEU A 116 2.50 -9.09 11.65
C LEU A 116 2.84 -9.34 10.17
N LEU A 117 2.41 -10.49 9.63
CA LEU A 117 2.66 -10.85 8.24
C LEU A 117 1.99 -9.87 7.27
N PHE A 118 0.77 -9.44 7.57
CA PHE A 118 0.05 -8.44 6.80
C PHE A 118 0.80 -7.11 6.78
N ILE A 119 1.17 -6.56 7.94
CA ILE A 119 1.90 -5.29 8.03
C ILE A 119 3.24 -5.39 7.30
N LEU A 120 3.97 -6.49 7.49
CA LEU A 120 5.25 -6.71 6.82
C LEU A 120 5.09 -6.71 5.29
N ALA A 121 4.14 -7.48 4.77
CA ALA A 121 3.88 -7.58 3.33
C ALA A 121 3.33 -6.26 2.75
N ALA A 122 2.44 -5.58 3.46
CA ALA A 122 1.90 -4.28 3.06
C ALA A 122 2.98 -3.20 2.96
N ASN A 123 3.92 -3.17 3.91
CA ASN A 123 5.06 -2.27 3.88
C ASN A 123 6.03 -2.61 2.74
N TRP A 124 6.29 -3.90 2.53
CA TRP A 124 7.19 -4.35 1.47
C TRP A 124 6.61 -4.16 0.07
N LEU A 125 5.28 -4.13 -0.07
CA LEU A 125 4.62 -3.83 -1.33
C LEU A 125 5.01 -2.44 -1.84
N GLY A 126 5.22 -1.46 -0.96
CA GLY A 126 5.70 -0.12 -1.34
C GLY A 126 7.13 -0.08 -1.88
N LEU A 127 7.93 -1.13 -1.68
CA LEU A 127 9.28 -1.24 -2.27
C LEU A 127 9.25 -1.83 -3.69
N VAL A 128 8.10 -2.38 -4.10
CA VAL A 128 7.95 -3.01 -5.41
C VAL A 128 7.86 -1.92 -6.48
N PRO A 129 8.73 -1.93 -7.50
CA PRO A 129 8.66 -0.94 -8.58
C PRO A 129 7.29 -0.97 -9.26
N GLY A 130 6.70 0.20 -9.44
CA GLY A 130 5.38 0.37 -10.04
C GLY A 130 4.25 0.53 -9.03
N VAL A 131 4.43 0.09 -7.78
CA VAL A 131 3.55 0.46 -6.67
C VAL A 131 3.83 1.93 -6.32
N ASP A 132 2.77 2.70 -6.10
CA ASP A 132 2.84 4.14 -5.79
C ASP A 132 3.46 5.03 -6.90
N SER A 133 3.93 4.43 -8.00
CA SER A 133 4.71 5.09 -9.06
C SER A 133 4.01 5.11 -10.41
N ILE A 134 3.01 4.23 -10.61
CA ILE A 134 2.26 4.10 -11.85
C ILE A 134 0.79 4.40 -11.54
N GLY A 135 0.20 5.30 -12.32
CA GLY A 135 -1.09 5.89 -12.00
C GLY A 135 -1.64 6.78 -13.11
N LYS A 136 -2.78 7.39 -12.82
CA LYS A 136 -3.37 8.45 -13.65
C LYS A 136 -2.74 9.79 -13.29
N LEU A 137 -2.55 10.64 -14.28
CA LEU A 137 -2.18 12.04 -14.06
C LEU A 137 -3.46 12.85 -13.98
N GLU A 138 -3.72 13.43 -12.83
CA GLU A 138 -4.89 14.26 -12.58
C GLU A 138 -4.46 15.73 -12.47
N PRO A 139 -5.24 16.67 -13.04
CA PRO A 139 -5.06 18.10 -12.78
C PRO A 139 -4.99 18.40 -11.28
N LEU A 140 -4.13 19.34 -10.88
CA LEU A 140 -3.97 19.73 -9.47
C LEU A 140 -5.29 20.26 -8.87
N GLU A 141 -6.11 20.92 -9.69
CA GLU A 141 -7.42 21.46 -9.35
C GLU A 141 -8.38 20.35 -8.92
N GLU A 142 -8.46 19.30 -9.74
CA GLU A 142 -9.32 18.13 -9.50
C GLU A 142 -8.80 17.32 -8.30
N ALA A 143 -7.47 17.11 -8.22
CA ALA A 143 -6.85 16.45 -7.08
C ALA A 143 -7.06 17.19 -5.75
N TYR A 144 -7.13 18.54 -5.77
CA TYR A 144 -7.50 19.32 -4.60
C TYR A 144 -8.97 19.11 -4.21
N LYS A 145 -9.89 19.16 -5.17
CA LYS A 145 -11.32 18.93 -4.91
C LYS A 145 -11.59 17.54 -4.33
N ILE A 146 -10.94 16.50 -4.87
CA ILE A 146 -11.14 15.10 -4.46
C ILE A 146 -10.41 14.80 -3.14
N ALA A 147 -9.13 15.13 -3.07
CA ALA A 147 -8.20 14.59 -2.07
C ALA A 147 -7.54 15.66 -1.18
N GLY A 148 -7.81 16.95 -1.42
CA GLY A 148 -7.19 18.06 -0.69
C GLY A 148 -5.72 18.25 -1.04
N VAL A 149 -5.25 17.72 -2.17
CA VAL A 149 -3.84 17.84 -2.59
C VAL A 149 -3.54 19.27 -2.97
N THR A 150 -2.59 19.90 -2.29
CA THR A 150 -2.27 21.31 -2.52
C THR A 150 -1.11 21.54 -3.47
N THR A 151 -0.36 20.49 -3.80
CA THR A 151 0.92 20.62 -4.48
C THR A 151 1.00 19.69 -5.67
N GLY A 152 1.35 20.24 -6.84
CA GLY A 152 1.48 19.51 -8.10
C GLY A 152 2.79 19.78 -8.82
N TYR A 153 3.04 19.01 -9.87
CA TYR A 153 4.27 19.01 -10.66
C TYR A 153 3.97 19.14 -12.15
N LYS A 154 4.93 19.65 -12.91
CA LYS A 154 4.81 19.69 -14.38
C LYS A 154 4.97 18.30 -14.97
N VAL A 155 4.40 18.10 -16.15
CA VAL A 155 4.49 16.84 -16.88
C VAL A 155 5.53 16.94 -17.97
N LYS A 156 6.34 15.90 -18.12
CA LYS A 156 7.24 15.69 -19.26
C LYS A 156 6.89 14.40 -19.97
N GLU A 157 6.96 14.46 -21.29
CA GLU A 157 6.78 13.30 -22.14
C GLU A 157 8.08 12.50 -22.22
N LEU A 158 7.99 11.22 -21.86
CA LEU A 158 9.04 10.22 -22.03
C LEU A 158 8.89 9.56 -23.43
N PRO A 159 9.96 8.90 -23.91
CA PRO A 159 9.86 8.02 -25.07
C PRO A 159 8.76 6.96 -24.88
N LEU A 160 8.13 6.53 -25.98
CA LEU A 160 6.93 5.66 -26.00
C LEU A 160 5.61 6.33 -25.55
N GLY A 161 5.54 7.66 -25.45
CA GLY A 161 4.29 8.37 -25.14
C GLY A 161 3.85 8.24 -23.67
N MET A 162 4.75 7.79 -22.80
CA MET A 162 4.55 7.80 -21.35
C MET A 162 4.72 9.24 -20.84
N LYS A 163 3.87 9.66 -19.90
CA LYS A 163 3.99 10.96 -19.24
C LYS A 163 4.52 10.76 -17.81
N THR A 164 5.42 11.61 -17.36
CA THR A 164 5.97 11.58 -15.99
C THR A 164 6.00 12.96 -15.38
N LEU A 165 5.99 13.02 -14.05
CA LEU A 165 6.11 14.26 -13.30
C LEU A 165 7.58 14.69 -13.23
N VAL A 166 7.86 15.95 -13.55
CA VAL A 166 9.19 16.56 -13.43
C VAL A 166 9.29 17.25 -12.08
N VAL A 167 10.14 16.69 -11.22
CA VAL A 167 10.42 17.25 -9.89
C VAL A 167 11.44 18.40 -9.97
N ASP A 168 12.35 18.36 -10.94
CA ASP A 168 13.44 19.32 -11.09
C ASP A 168 12.97 20.73 -11.46
N ASP A 169 11.80 20.85 -12.10
CA ASP A 169 11.20 22.14 -12.49
C ASP A 169 10.48 22.85 -11.34
N GLY A 170 10.51 22.26 -10.13
CA GLY A 170 9.89 22.79 -8.94
C GLY A 170 8.43 22.36 -8.77
N ALA A 171 8.00 22.29 -7.51
CA ALA A 171 6.62 22.02 -7.16
C ALA A 171 5.81 23.32 -7.08
N TYR A 172 4.58 23.31 -7.57
CA TYR A 172 3.67 24.43 -7.41
C TYR A 172 2.66 24.10 -6.32
N THR A 173 2.42 25.05 -5.41
CA THR A 173 1.48 24.90 -4.32
C THR A 173 0.37 25.92 -4.45
N LEU A 174 -0.88 25.46 -4.40
CA LEU A 174 -2.06 26.31 -4.44
C LEU A 174 -1.98 27.39 -3.36
N SER A 175 -2.15 28.63 -3.79
CA SER A 175 -2.31 29.78 -2.92
C SER A 175 -3.64 29.71 -2.17
N ARG A 176 -3.78 30.52 -1.12
CA ARG A 176 -5.03 30.57 -0.36
C ARG A 176 -6.22 31.01 -1.22
N ALA A 177 -6.02 31.97 -2.12
CA ALA A 177 -7.07 32.46 -3.01
C ALA A 177 -7.55 31.37 -3.98
N GLU A 178 -6.63 30.58 -4.55
CA GLU A 178 -6.99 29.46 -5.44
C GLU A 178 -7.74 28.36 -4.69
N LYS A 179 -7.35 28.06 -3.45
CA LYS A 179 -8.08 27.13 -2.59
C LYS A 179 -9.50 27.61 -2.30
N ASP A 180 -9.67 28.88 -1.92
CA ASP A 180 -10.98 29.46 -1.63
C ASP A 180 -11.92 29.38 -2.85
N VAL A 181 -11.40 29.54 -4.07
CA VAL A 181 -12.16 29.36 -5.32
C VAL A 181 -12.53 27.89 -5.53
N LEU A 182 -11.58 26.97 -5.42
CA LEU A 182 -11.81 25.54 -5.63
C LEU A 182 -12.76 24.94 -4.57
N ASP A 183 -12.70 25.42 -3.33
CA ASP A 183 -13.61 25.02 -2.26
C ASP A 183 -15.05 25.47 -2.56
N ALA A 184 -15.22 26.70 -3.07
CA ALA A 184 -16.54 27.19 -3.51
C ALA A 184 -17.10 26.41 -4.71
N GLU A 185 -16.25 26.04 -5.68
CA GLU A 185 -16.63 25.17 -6.81
C GLU A 185 -17.02 23.77 -6.34
N LYS A 186 -16.26 23.18 -5.42
CA LYS A 186 -16.55 21.87 -4.83
C LYS A 186 -17.89 21.85 -4.10
N GLU A 187 -18.19 22.91 -3.35
CA GLU A 187 -19.49 23.06 -2.67
C GLU A 187 -20.64 23.16 -3.67
N ALA A 188 -20.47 23.92 -4.76
CA ALA A 188 -21.48 24.02 -5.82
C ALA A 188 -21.71 22.70 -6.57
N GLU A 189 -20.65 21.93 -6.83
CA GLU A 189 -20.72 20.60 -7.45
C GLU A 189 -21.39 19.57 -6.51
N ALA A 190 -21.16 19.66 -5.20
CA ALA A 190 -21.78 18.78 -4.20
C ALA A 190 -23.30 19.00 -4.07
N GLU A 191 -23.79 20.22 -4.34
CA GLU A 191 -25.23 20.51 -4.37
C GLU A 191 -25.95 19.98 -5.63
N HIS A 192 -25.20 19.71 -6.70
CA HIS A 192 -25.74 19.27 -8.00
C HIS A 192 -25.51 17.79 -8.35
N SER A 193 -24.63 17.07 -7.65
CA SER A 193 -24.22 15.71 -8.01
C SER A 193 -25.05 14.61 -7.34
N GLY A 194 -26.21 14.33 -7.92
CA GLY A 194 -26.79 12.99 -7.91
C GLY A 194 -26.18 12.17 -9.06
N GLU A 195 -25.46 11.10 -8.73
CA GLU A 195 -24.97 10.05 -9.63
C GLU A 195 -23.79 10.39 -10.56
N GLY A 196 -22.59 9.98 -10.12
CA GLY A 196 -21.62 9.24 -10.94
C GLY A 196 -21.27 9.81 -12.31
N GLU A 197 -20.69 11.01 -12.37
CA GLU A 197 -20.03 11.47 -13.59
C GLU A 197 -18.61 10.93 -13.70
N THR A 198 -18.39 10.14 -14.75
CA THR A 198 -17.09 9.77 -15.27
C THR A 198 -16.25 11.01 -15.54
N ALA A 199 -15.06 11.08 -14.94
CA ALA A 199 -14.05 12.12 -15.12
C ALA A 199 -13.86 12.47 -16.61
N VAL A 200 -14.49 13.56 -17.04
CA VAL A 200 -14.19 14.23 -18.30
C VAL A 200 -12.84 14.88 -18.10
N HIS A 201 -11.84 14.50 -18.91
CA HIS A 201 -10.50 15.09 -18.90
C HIS A 201 -10.58 16.62 -18.94
N HIS A 202 -10.58 17.27 -17.78
CA HIS A 202 -10.40 18.70 -17.70
C HIS A 202 -8.92 18.94 -17.93
N GLU A 203 -8.62 19.66 -19.01
CA GLU A 203 -7.27 20.14 -19.25
C GLU A 203 -6.95 21.13 -18.12
N SER A 204 -5.82 20.94 -17.43
CA SER A 204 -5.52 21.77 -16.25
C SER A 204 -5.33 23.23 -16.63
N GLU A 205 -6.03 24.13 -15.93
CA GLU A 205 -5.92 25.57 -16.15
C GLU A 205 -4.58 26.11 -15.61
N ILE A 206 -4.10 25.52 -14.50
CA ILE A 206 -2.88 25.91 -13.81
C ILE A 206 -1.65 25.17 -14.42
N GLY A 207 -1.86 24.10 -15.21
CA GLY A 207 -0.77 23.38 -15.89
C GLY A 207 0.05 22.44 -14.99
N TYR A 208 -0.40 22.18 -13.76
CA TYR A 208 0.23 21.26 -12.80
C TYR A 208 -0.64 20.03 -12.57
N TYR A 209 0.03 18.90 -12.33
CA TYR A 209 -0.59 17.60 -12.22
C TYR A 209 -0.10 16.85 -10.97
N VAL A 210 -0.92 15.94 -10.50
CA VAL A 210 -0.63 15.00 -9.41
C VAL A 210 -0.76 13.58 -9.97
N LEU A 211 0.05 12.66 -9.44
CA LEU A 211 -0.06 11.24 -9.74
C LEU A 211 -1.05 10.60 -8.77
N SER A 212 -2.17 10.11 -9.29
CA SER A 212 -3.06 9.19 -8.58
C SER A 212 -2.61 7.74 -8.84
N PRO A 213 -1.95 7.07 -7.87
CA PRO A 213 -1.42 5.73 -8.10
C PRO A 213 -2.53 4.68 -8.18
N PHE A 214 -2.39 3.74 -9.11
CA PHE A 214 -3.33 2.62 -9.22
C PHE A 214 -3.28 1.67 -8.02
N VAL A 215 -2.09 1.52 -7.44
CA VAL A 215 -1.84 0.69 -6.27
C VAL A 215 -1.12 1.56 -5.26
N ARG A 216 -1.86 1.97 -4.22
CA ARG A 216 -1.32 2.69 -3.07
C ARG A 216 -0.99 1.68 -1.96
N PRO A 217 0.23 1.68 -1.39
CA PRO A 217 0.56 0.77 -0.30
C PRO A 217 -0.46 0.84 0.84
N PRO A 218 -0.96 -0.29 1.38
CA PRO A 218 -1.98 -0.24 2.42
C PRO A 218 -1.51 0.50 3.68
N ALA A 219 -0.20 0.48 3.95
CA ALA A 219 0.38 1.15 5.11
C ALA A 219 0.37 2.68 5.04
N THR A 220 0.18 3.28 3.85
CA THR A 220 0.11 4.74 3.68
C THR A 220 -1.32 5.28 3.79
N ASP A 221 -2.32 4.41 3.80
CA ASP A 221 -3.72 4.78 4.04
C ASP A 221 -4.00 4.81 5.55
N LEU A 222 -4.73 5.80 6.05
CA LEU A 222 -5.05 5.90 7.48
C LEU A 222 -6.00 4.78 7.95
N ASN A 223 -6.92 4.34 7.09
CA ASN A 223 -7.98 3.41 7.45
C ASN A 223 -7.44 2.02 7.78
N VAL A 224 -6.38 1.58 7.09
CA VAL A 224 -5.83 0.23 7.26
C VAL A 224 -5.12 0.05 8.60
N PRO A 225 -4.13 0.89 9.00
CA PRO A 225 -3.53 0.85 10.33
C PRO A 225 -4.57 1.05 11.44
N LEU A 226 -5.52 1.96 11.25
CA LEU A 226 -6.57 2.22 12.23
C LEU A 226 -7.48 0.99 12.41
N ALA A 227 -7.90 0.34 11.32
CA ALA A 227 -8.68 -0.89 11.39
C ALA A 227 -7.91 -2.01 12.09
N ILE A 228 -6.63 -2.20 11.76
CA ILE A 228 -5.78 -3.21 12.42
C ILE A 228 -5.62 -2.91 13.91
N ALA A 229 -5.41 -1.65 14.28
CA ALA A 229 -5.31 -1.24 15.68
C ALA A 229 -6.61 -1.52 16.44
N LEU A 230 -7.76 -1.17 15.87
CA LEU A 230 -9.06 -1.45 16.46
C LEU A 230 -9.32 -2.95 16.60
N ILE A 231 -9.04 -3.75 15.56
CA ILE A 231 -9.16 -5.20 15.58
C ILE A 231 -8.26 -5.78 16.68
N SER A 232 -7.01 -5.33 16.79
CA SER A 232 -6.06 -5.77 17.80
C SER A 232 -6.56 -5.46 19.22
N VAL A 233 -7.09 -4.25 19.45
CA VAL A 233 -7.64 -3.84 20.75
C VAL A 233 -8.87 -4.67 21.12
N VAL A 234 -9.84 -4.78 20.20
CA VAL A 234 -11.07 -5.56 20.43
C VAL A 234 -10.73 -7.03 20.69
N TRP A 235 -9.83 -7.61 19.91
CA TRP A 235 -9.42 -8.99 20.08
C TRP A 235 -8.73 -9.24 21.44
N THR A 236 -7.85 -8.32 21.84
CA THR A 236 -7.18 -8.39 23.14
C THR A 236 -8.18 -8.29 24.29
N GLN A 237 -9.20 -7.44 24.16
CA GLN A 237 -10.29 -7.34 25.14
C GLN A 237 -11.09 -8.64 25.22
N ILE A 238 -11.50 -9.22 24.07
CA ILE A 238 -12.28 -10.46 24.03
C ILE A 238 -11.54 -11.64 24.67
N ILE A 239 -10.22 -11.72 24.49
CA ILE A 239 -9.40 -12.80 25.08
C ILE A 239 -9.05 -12.51 26.54
N GLY A 240 -8.94 -11.24 26.92
CA GLY A 240 -8.59 -10.79 28.26
C GLY A 240 -9.75 -10.87 29.27
N VAL A 241 -11.00 -10.84 28.81
CA VAL A 241 -12.22 -11.08 29.61
C VAL A 241 -12.47 -12.58 29.75
#